data_AF-A0A957EKW6-F1
#
_entry.id   AF-A0A957EKW6-F1
#
_cell.length_a   1.000
_cell.length_b   1.000
_cell.length_c   1.000
_cell.angle_alpha   90.00
_cell.angle_beta   90.00
_cell.angle_gamma   90.00
#
_symmetry.space_group_name_H-M   'P 1'
#
loop_
_entity.id
_entity.type
_entity.pdbx_description
1 polymer ?
#
loop_
_entity_poly.entity_id
_entity_poly.type
_entity_poly.pdbx_seq_one_letter_code
_entity_poly.pdbx_strand_id
1 'polypeptide(L)' 'WRHPNIVQIYHAGEENGRFYFAMEYIDGIDLAERLTTQPLPLPFAEVMRVGTAVAAALDYAHAQGVVHRDVKPA' A
#
# COMPACT_ATOMS: atom_id res chain seq x y z
N TRP A 1 1.51 -10.85 12.26
CA TRP A 1 0.29 -10.47 11.52
C TRP A 1 0.71 -10.10 10.11
N ARG A 2 0.11 -10.71 9.08
CA ARG A 2 0.45 -10.44 7.67
C ARG A 2 -0.85 -10.36 6.88
N HIS A 3 -1.01 -9.32 6.08
CA HIS A 3 -2.09 -9.18 5.12
C HIS A 3 -1.45 -8.97 3.73
N PRO A 4 -1.91 -9.66 2.67
CA PRO A 4 -1.26 -9.59 1.35
C PRO A 4 -1.25 -8.21 0.70
N ASN A 5 -2.12 -7.30 1.16
CA ASN A 5 -2.22 -5.93 0.66
C ASN A 5 -1.78 -4.85 1.67
N ILE A 6 -0.99 -5.24 2.68
CA ILE A 6 -0.31 -4.31 3.61
C ILE A 6 1.17 -4.66 3.61
N VAL A 7 2.03 -3.67 3.33
CA VAL A 7 3.49 -3.86 3.26
C VAL A 7 4.03 -4.44 4.57
N GLN A 8 4.87 -5.47 4.47
CA GLN A 8 5.50 -6.06 5.65
C GLN A 8 6.74 -5.26 6.06
N ILE A 9 6.78 -4.79 7.31
CA ILE A 9 8.01 -4.29 7.94
C ILE A 9 8.76 -5.49 8.52
N TYR A 10 10.02 -5.68 8.12
CA TYR A 10 10.91 -6.71 8.63
C TYR A 10 11.69 -6.24 9.84
N HIS A 11 12.18 -5.00 9.81
CA HIS A 11 12.95 -4.41 10.90
C HIS A 11 12.71 -2.91 10.99
N ALA A 12 12.85 -2.37 12.20
CA ALA A 12 12.87 -0.95 12.49
C ALA A 12 14.00 -0.70 13.47
N GLY A 13 14.80 0.34 13.24
CA GLY A 13 15.98 0.59 14.04
C GLY A 13 16.52 2.00 13.89
N GLU A 14 17.67 2.22 14.51
CA GLU A 14 18.44 3.46 14.45
C GLU A 14 19.90 3.13 14.17
N GLU A 15 20.51 3.86 13.24
CA GLU A 15 21.95 3.77 12.97
C GLU A 15 22.52 5.18 12.81
N ASN A 16 23.57 5.50 13.60
CA ASN A 16 24.22 6.81 13.59
C ASN A 16 23.24 8.00 13.72
N GLY A 17 22.23 7.88 14.60
CA GLY A 17 21.21 8.91 14.81
C GLY A 17 20.12 8.98 13.74
N ARG A 18 20.06 8.01 12.81
CA ARG A 18 19.05 7.96 11.74
C ARG A 18 18.13 6.76 11.94
N PHE A 19 16.83 7.04 12.09
CA PHE A 19 15.80 6.00 12.13
C PHE A 19 15.58 5.42 10.74
N TYR A 20 15.37 4.10 10.68
CA TYR A 20 15.08 3.40 9.43
C TYR A 20 14.07 2.28 9.63
N PHE A 21 13.43 1.90 8.53
CA PHE A 21 12.64 0.69 8.38
C PHE A 21 13.22 -0.16 7.26
N ALA A 22 13.40 -1.46 7.51
CA ALA A 22 13.58 -2.45 6.46
C ALA A 22 12.22 -3.10 6.21
N MET A 23 11.72 -3.01 4.98
CA MET A 23 10.39 -3.48 4.59
C MET A 23 10.43 -4.24 3.27
N GLU A 24 9.32 -4.88 2.93
CA GLU A 24 9.13 -5.55 1.65
C GLU A 24 9.40 -4.59 0.47
N TYR A 25 10.21 -5.05 -0.48
CA TYR A 25 10.46 -4.33 -1.72
C TYR A 25 9.33 -4.64 -2.69
N ILE A 26 8.63 -3.58 -3.14
CA ILE A 26 7.57 -3.69 -4.14
C ILE A 26 8.18 -3.26 -5.47
N ASP A 27 8.32 -4.21 -6.38
CA ASP A 27 8.77 -3.95 -7.75
C ASP A 27 7.63 -3.34 -8.57
N GLY A 28 7.89 -2.19 -9.21
CA GLY A 28 6.91 -1.45 -10.01
C GLY A 28 6.76 0.02 -9.61
N ILE A 29 5.66 0.61 -10.08
CA ILE A 29 5.31 2.02 -9.86
C ILE A 29 4.11 2.14 -8.92
N ASP A 30 3.97 3.28 -8.26
CA ASP A 30 2.77 3.56 -7.46
C ASP A 30 1.53 3.82 -8.34
N LEU A 31 0.35 3.83 -7.71
CA LEU A 31 -0.90 3.98 -8.42
C LEU A 31 -1.05 5.40 -9.00
N ALA A 32 -0.51 6.43 -8.36
CA ALA A 32 -0.55 7.79 -8.88
C ALA A 32 0.25 7.92 -10.19
N GLU A 33 1.45 7.36 -10.25
CA GLU A 33 2.25 7.28 -11.47
C GLU A 33 1.52 6.47 -12.54
N ARG A 34 0.92 5.32 -12.19
CA ARG A 34 0.11 4.53 -13.12
C ARG A 34 -1.08 5.32 -13.69
N LEU A 35 -1.73 6.14 -12.88
CA LEU A 35 -2.90 6.93 -13.30
C LEU A 35 -2.52 8.13 -14.18
N THR A 36 -1.27 8.59 -14.13
CA THR A 36 -0.81 9.78 -14.87
C THR A 36 -0.04 9.44 -16.13
N THR A 37 0.67 8.31 -16.16
CA THR A 37 1.55 7.91 -17.27
C THR A 37 0.90 7.01 -18.31
N GLN A 38 -0.24 6.38 -17.99
CA GLN A 38 -0.87 5.38 -18.84
C GLN A 38 -2.32 5.75 -19.20
N PRO A 39 -2.87 5.18 -20.30
CA PRO A 39 -4.20 5.54 -20.79
C PRO A 39 -5.32 5.33 -19.76
N LEU A 40 -6.29 6.23 -19.82
CA LEU A 40 -7.54 6.21 -19.05
C LEU A 40 -8.76 6.21 -19.98
N PRO A 41 -9.92 5.70 -19.54
CA PRO A 41 -10.17 5.12 -18.21
C PRO A 41 -9.46 3.76 -18.02
N LEU A 42 -9.19 3.40 -16.77
CA LEU A 42 -8.70 2.06 -16.46
C LEU A 42 -9.75 1.00 -16.89
N PRO A 43 -9.31 -0.17 -17.39
CA PRO A 43 -10.23 -1.29 -17.59
C PRO A 43 -10.97 -1.62 -16.30
N PHE A 44 -12.26 -1.93 -16.39
CA PHE A 44 -13.09 -2.22 -15.21
C PHE A 44 -12.50 -3.31 -14.31
N ALA A 45 -11.92 -4.36 -14.91
CA ALA A 45 -11.26 -5.43 -14.16
C ALA A 45 -10.10 -4.91 -13.29
N GLU A 46 -9.35 -3.92 -13.78
CA GLU A 46 -8.23 -3.33 -13.05
C GLU A 46 -8.71 -2.45 -11.89
N VAL A 47 -9.77 -1.67 -12.12
CA VAL A 47 -10.44 -0.89 -11.06
C VAL A 47 -10.92 -1.81 -9.95
N MET A 48 -11.59 -2.91 -10.31
CA MET A 48 -12.07 -3.90 -9.34
C MET A 48 -10.93 -4.60 -8.59
N ARG A 49 -9.84 -4.94 -9.29
CA ARG A 49 -8.66 -5.56 -8.69
C ARG A 49 -8.04 -4.65 -7.62
N VAL A 50 -7.78 -3.39 -7.95
CA VAL A 50 -7.17 -2.42 -7.03
C VAL A 50 -8.13 -2.07 -5.89
N GLY A 51 -9.38 -1.74 -6.20
CA GLY A 51 -10.37 -1.35 -5.20
C GLY A 51 -10.64 -2.44 -4.17
N THR A 52 -10.74 -3.71 -4.61
CA THR A 52 -10.95 -4.85 -3.70
C THR A 52 -9.75 -5.06 -2.78
N ALA A 53 -8.53 -4.97 -3.33
CA ALA A 53 -7.29 -5.12 -2.56
C ALA A 53 -7.15 -4.04 -1.47
N VAL A 54 -7.43 -2.78 -1.82
CA VAL A 54 -7.41 -1.66 -0.87
C VAL A 54 -8.49 -1.82 0.20
N ALA A 55 -9.72 -2.18 -0.20
CA ALA A 55 -10.82 -2.38 0.75
C ALA A 55 -10.51 -3.51 1.75
N ALA A 56 -9.97 -4.63 1.30
CA ALA A 56 -9.59 -5.75 2.17
C ALA A 56 -8.47 -5.36 3.15
N ALA A 57 -7.46 -4.60 2.71
CA ALA A 57 -6.42 -4.08 3.59
C ALA A 57 -6.97 -3.16 4.69
N LEU A 58 -7.88 -2.25 4.33
CA LEU A 58 -8.48 -1.31 5.27
C LEU A 58 -9.42 -2.00 6.25
N ASP A 59 -10.20 -2.98 5.80
CA ASP A 59 -11.05 -3.80 6.66
C ASP A 59 -10.21 -4.54 7.71
N TYR A 60 -9.13 -5.21 7.26
CA TYR A 60 -8.20 -5.87 8.16
C TYR A 60 -7.57 -4.88 9.16
N ALA A 61 -7.06 -3.72 8.71
CA ALA A 61 -6.46 -2.73 9.59
C ALA A 61 -7.46 -2.19 10.62
N HIS A 62 -8.69 -1.92 10.20
CA HIS A 62 -9.75 -1.43 11.08
C HIS A 62 -10.14 -2.48 12.12
N ALA A 63 -10.21 -3.76 11.76
CA ALA A 63 -10.43 -4.85 12.72
C ALA A 63 -9.31 -4.96 13.79
N GLN A 64 -8.11 -4.42 13.50
CA GLN A 64 -7.01 -4.30 14.47
C GLN A 64 -7.01 -2.96 15.22
N GLY A 65 -8.05 -2.13 15.08
CA GLY A 65 -8.17 -0.82 15.73
C GLY A 65 -7.35 0.30 15.08
N VAL A 66 -6.84 0.08 13.86
CA VAL A 66 -6.03 1.08 13.13
C VAL A 66 -6.91 1.83 12.13
N VAL A 67 -6.86 3.17 12.18
CA VAL A 67 -7.43 4.05 11.14
C VAL A 67 -6.28 4.65 10.35
N HIS A 68 -6.16 4.32 9.07
CA HIS A 68 -5.03 4.78 8.22
C HIS A 68 -5.00 6.30 8.05
N ARG A 69 -6.18 6.94 7.93
CA ARG A 69 -6.41 8.40 7.78
C ARG A 69 -5.89 9.05 6.50
N ASP A 70 -4.92 8.48 5.82
CA ASP A 70 -4.33 9.06 4.61
C ASP A 70 -4.23 8.05 3.46
N VAL A 71 -5.39 7.54 3.03
CA VAL A 71 -5.45 6.61 1.89
C VAL A 71 -5.61 7.42 0.61
N LYS A 72 -4.61 7.34 -0.26
CA LYS A 72 -4.60 7.98 -1.58
C LYS A 72 -3.68 7.18 -2.53
N PRO A 73 -3.71 7.43 -3.85
CA PRO A 73 -2.87 6.69 -4.81
C PRO A 73 -1.34 6.87 -4.65
N ALA A 74 -0.87 7.77 -3.77
CA ALA A 74 0.53 8.10 -3.51
C ALA A 74 0.84 8.13 -2.01
#